data_AF-A0AA92DF35-F1
#
_entry.id   AF-A0AA92DF35-F1
#
_cell.length_a   1.000
_cell.length_b   1.000
_cell.length_c   1.000
_cell.angle_alpha   90.00
_cell.angle_beta   90.00
_cell.angle_gamma   90.00
#
_symmetry.space_group_name_H-M   'P 1'
#
loop_
_entity.id
_entity.type
_entity.pdbx_description
1 polymer ?
#
loop_
_entity_poly.entity_id
_entity_poly.type
_entity_poly.pdbx_seq_one_letter_code
_entity_poly.pdbx_strand_id
1 'polypeptide(L)'
;MTAPRSLVRQSLEIVGLGPERMTSALGGAELFGTAGILNSLELVQFIAALSEHSRVDAFELMDSFESEAGNIFRNVDALCAFLDRRAVVALEG
;
A
#
# COMPACT_ATOMS: atom_id res chain seq x y z
N MET A 1 16.23 5.88 5.99
CA MET A 1 15.21 5.20 5.16
C MET A 1 14.00 4.96 6.04
N THR A 2 12.82 5.43 5.64
CA THR A 2 11.58 5.18 6.39
C THR A 2 11.16 3.73 6.13
N ALA A 3 10.86 2.97 7.18
CA ALA A 3 10.45 1.57 7.04
C ALA A 3 9.16 1.49 6.20
N PRO A 4 9.01 0.49 5.28
CA PRO A 4 7.82 0.33 4.45
C PRO A 4 6.49 0.39 5.23
N ARG A 5 6.47 -0.20 6.42
CA ARG A 5 5.29 -0.20 7.30
C ARG A 5 4.92 1.21 7.80
N SER A 6 5.91 2.07 8.03
CA SER A 6 5.67 3.47 8.42
C SER A 6 5.14 4.30 7.26
N LEU A 7 5.53 3.99 6.01
CA LEU A 7 4.98 4.61 4.81
C LEU A 7 3.52 4.21 4.62
N VAL A 8 3.23 2.90 4.67
CA VAL A 8 1.86 2.39 4.55
C VAL A 8 0.95 2.99 5.62
N ARG A 9 1.40 3.07 6.87
CA ARG A 9 0.62 3.72 7.94
C ARG A 9 0.33 5.18 7.62
N GLN A 10 1.34 5.97 7.27
CA GLN A 10 1.16 7.39 6.94
C GLN A 10 0.19 7.59 5.77
N SER A 11 0.33 6.78 4.71
CA SER A 11 -0.58 6.84 3.56
C SER A 11 -2.02 6.49 3.95
N LEU A 12 -2.23 5.51 4.83
CA LEU A 12 -3.58 5.20 5.36
C LEU A 12 -4.12 6.32 6.28
N GLU A 13 -3.25 7.00 7.03
CA GLU A 13 -3.62 8.15 7.87
C GLU A 13 -4.09 9.32 7.00
N ILE A 14 -3.43 9.57 5.86
CA ILE A 14 -3.80 10.62 4.88
C ILE A 14 -5.17 10.35 4.25
N VAL A 15 -5.48 9.09 3.97
CA VAL A 15 -6.81 8.68 3.47
C VAL A 15 -7.91 8.91 4.52
N GLY A 16 -7.54 9.12 5.79
CA GLY A 16 -8.48 9.38 6.87
C GLY A 16 -9.10 8.12 7.45
N LEU A 17 -8.39 6.97 7.41
CA LEU A 17 -8.87 5.76 8.06
C LEU A 17 -9.02 5.97 9.57
N GLY A 18 -10.22 5.73 10.09
CA GLY A 18 -10.48 5.74 11.53
C GLY A 18 -9.66 4.70 12.29
N PRO A 19 -9.51 4.85 13.62
CA PRO A 19 -8.59 4.06 14.44
C PRO A 19 -8.85 2.55 14.42
N GLU A 20 -10.11 2.12 14.34
CA GLU A 20 -10.48 0.70 14.27
C GLU A 20 -10.07 0.08 12.93
N ARG A 21 -10.36 0.77 11.82
CA ARG A 21 -9.99 0.34 10.47
C ARG A 21 -8.47 0.32 10.30
N MET A 22 -7.77 1.31 10.84
CA MET A 22 -6.31 1.34 10.88
C MET A 22 -5.74 0.14 11.63
N THR A 23 -6.28 -0.17 12.81
CA THR A 23 -5.85 -1.32 13.61
C THR A 23 -6.04 -2.63 12.86
N SER A 24 -7.20 -2.81 12.20
CA SER A 24 -7.46 -3.99 11.37
C SER A 24 -6.49 -4.09 10.18
N ALA A 25 -6.25 -2.98 9.46
CA ALA A 25 -5.32 -2.95 8.33
C ALA A 25 -3.90 -3.33 8.75
N LEU A 26 -3.40 -2.73 9.83
CA LEU A 26 -2.09 -3.05 10.41
C LEU A 26 -2.05 -4.44 11.06
N GLY A 27 -3.20 -5.03 11.37
CA GLY A 27 -3.37 -6.40 11.84
C GLY A 27 -3.35 -7.46 10.74
N GLY A 28 -3.20 -7.06 9.46
CA GLY A 28 -3.13 -7.97 8.32
C GLY A 28 -4.48 -8.26 7.65
N ALA A 29 -5.52 -7.49 7.98
CA ALA A 29 -6.80 -7.55 7.28
C ALA A 29 -6.65 -7.18 5.80
N GLU A 30 -7.64 -7.59 5.02
CA GLU A 30 -7.65 -7.33 3.58
C GLU A 30 -7.76 -5.81 3.31
N LEU A 31 -6.86 -5.24 2.52
CA LEU A 31 -6.92 -3.80 2.18
C LEU A 31 -7.94 -3.55 1.07
N PHE A 32 -8.00 -4.42 0.06
CA PHE A 32 -8.93 -4.30 -1.06
C PHE A 32 -9.51 -5.66 -1.47
N GLY A 33 -10.81 -5.70 -1.78
CA GLY A 33 -11.55 -6.92 -2.10
C GLY A 33 -12.99 -6.85 -1.60
N THR A 34 -13.70 -7.98 -1.63
CA THR A 34 -15.10 -8.07 -1.19
C THR A 34 -15.29 -7.70 0.29
N ALA A 35 -14.28 -7.96 1.12
CA ALA A 35 -14.24 -7.56 2.53
C ALA A 35 -13.09 -6.57 2.82
N GLY A 36 -12.59 -5.90 1.78
CA GLY A 36 -11.46 -4.99 1.88
C GLY A 36 -11.80 -3.78 2.75
N ILE A 37 -10.82 -3.34 3.54
CA ILE A 37 -10.98 -2.16 4.38
C ILE A 37 -11.19 -0.92 3.52
N LEU A 38 -10.46 -0.77 2.41
CA LEU A 38 -10.53 0.39 1.54
C LEU A 38 -11.64 0.22 0.49
N ASN A 39 -12.46 1.25 0.33
CA ASN A 39 -13.31 1.38 -0.85
C ASN A 39 -12.50 1.86 -2.06
N SER A 40 -13.11 1.88 -3.25
CA SER A 40 -12.42 2.24 -4.49
C SER A 40 -11.84 3.66 -4.48
N LEU A 41 -12.51 4.63 -3.86
CA LEU A 41 -12.01 6.00 -3.74
C LEU A 41 -10.82 6.08 -2.78
N GLU A 42 -10.95 5.44 -1.62
CA GLU A 42 -9.90 5.34 -0.61
C GLU A 42 -8.66 4.61 -1.16
N LEU A 43 -8.84 3.59 -2.02
CA LEU A 43 -7.75 2.91 -2.68
C LEU A 43 -6.97 3.84 -3.62
N VAL A 44 -7.66 4.60 -4.46
CA VAL A 44 -7.00 5.54 -5.39
C VAL A 44 -6.25 6.62 -4.61
N GLN A 45 -6.85 7.16 -3.54
CA GLN A 45 -6.20 8.12 -2.65
C GLN A 45 -4.99 7.51 -1.94
N PHE A 46 -5.10 6.25 -1.51
CA PHE A 46 -4.03 5.52 -0.87
C PHE A 46 -2.85 5.30 -1.82
N ILE A 47 -3.09 4.91 -3.08
CA ILE A 47 -2.06 4.73 -4.11
C ILE A 47 -1.34 6.05 -4.38
N ALA A 48 -2.08 7.16 -4.51
CA ALA A 48 -1.50 8.48 -4.71
C ALA A 48 -0.58 8.87 -3.53
N ALA A 49 -1.09 8.77 -2.30
CA ALA A 49 -0.32 9.08 -1.10
C ALA A 49 0.89 8.15 -0.91
N LEU A 50 0.77 6.88 -1.30
CA LEU A 50 1.87 5.93 -1.24
C LEU A 50 2.95 6.24 -2.27
N SER A 51 2.57 6.68 -3.47
CA SER A 51 3.52 7.12 -4.49
C SER A 51 4.27 8.38 -4.06
N GLU A 52 3.60 9.36 -3.45
CA GLU A 52 4.24 10.58 -2.95
C GLU A 52 5.26 10.33 -1.82
N HIS A 53 5.03 9.31 -1.00
CA HIS A 53 5.90 8.98 0.13
C HIS A 53 6.90 7.85 -0.15
N SER A 54 6.71 7.11 -1.24
CA SER A 54 7.64 6.10 -1.71
C SER A 54 8.44 6.61 -2.91
N ARG A 55 9.39 5.81 -3.40
CA ARG A 55 10.05 6.06 -4.69
C ARG A 55 9.36 5.32 -5.83
N VAL A 56 8.16 4.81 -5.59
CA VAL A 56 7.41 4.00 -6.56
C VAL A 56 6.38 4.89 -7.23
N ASP A 57 6.37 4.86 -8.55
CA ASP A 57 5.42 5.62 -9.35
C ASP A 57 3.99 5.07 -9.21
N ALA A 58 2.99 5.94 -9.23
CA ALA A 58 1.59 5.57 -9.08
C ALA A 58 1.09 4.64 -10.20
N PHE A 59 1.59 4.80 -11.43
CA PHE A 59 1.28 3.89 -12.54
C PHE A 59 1.90 2.52 -12.31
N GLU A 60 3.12 2.45 -11.77
CA GLU A 60 3.75 1.16 -11.43
C GLU A 60 2.95 0.42 -10.33
N LEU A 61 2.42 1.17 -9.35
CA LEU A 61 1.53 0.62 -8.32
C LEU A 61 0.20 0.13 -8.90
N MET A 62 -0.40 0.87 -9.85
CA MET A 62 -1.65 0.46 -10.51
C MET A 62 -1.45 -0.75 -11.44
N ASP A 63 -0.38 -0.78 -12.23
CA ASP A 63 -0.04 -1.93 -13.08
C ASP A 63 0.16 -3.20 -12.24
N SER A 64 0.85 -3.05 -11.11
CA SER A 64 1.04 -4.14 -10.14
C SER A 64 -0.27 -4.56 -9.45
N PHE A 65 -1.28 -3.69 -9.39
CA PHE A 65 -2.61 -4.01 -8.88
C PHE A 65 -3.46 -4.77 -9.90
N GLU A 66 -3.37 -4.42 -11.19
CA GLU A 66 -4.13 -5.06 -12.27
C GLU A 66 -3.57 -6.43 -12.69
N SER A 67 -2.28 -6.66 -12.46
CA SER A 67 -1.65 -7.95 -12.75
C SER A 67 -2.13 -9.04 -11.78
N GLU A 68 -2.88 -10.04 -12.28
CA GLU A 68 -3.41 -11.19 -11.51
C GLU A 68 -2.34 -11.95 -10.68
N ALA A 69 -1.05 -11.79 -11.01
CA ALA A 69 0.05 -12.49 -10.36
C ALA A 69 0.39 -11.99 -8.94
N GLY A 70 -0.15 -10.86 -8.50
CA GLY A 70 0.23 -10.31 -7.20
C GLY A 70 -0.74 -9.25 -6.73
N ASN A 71 -1.77 -9.66 -6.00
CA ASN A 71 -2.59 -8.74 -5.22
C ASN A 71 -1.72 -8.10 -4.11
N ILE A 72 -0.85 -7.15 -4.47
CA ILE A 72 0.04 -6.44 -3.54
C ILE A 72 -0.77 -5.60 -2.55
N PHE A 73 -2.00 -5.24 -2.92
CA PHE A 73 -3.01 -4.60 -2.08
C PHE A 73 -3.90 -5.61 -1.34
N ARG A 74 -3.48 -6.88 -1.25
CA ARG A 74 -4.20 -7.85 -0.41
C ARG A 74 -4.13 -7.44 1.05
N ASN A 75 -2.95 -7.14 1.58
CA ASN A 75 -2.77 -6.70 2.96
C ASN A 75 -1.49 -5.86 3.10
N VAL A 76 -1.33 -5.24 4.27
CA VAL A 76 -0.16 -4.39 4.57
C VAL A 76 1.16 -5.13 4.41
N ASP A 77 1.23 -6.42 4.75
CA ASP A 77 2.47 -7.19 4.69
C ASP A 77 2.91 -7.49 3.24
N ALA A 78 1.96 -7.83 2.37
CA ALA A 78 2.22 -8.00 0.94
C ALA A 78 2.73 -6.70 0.30
N LEU A 79 2.11 -5.57 0.66
CA LEU A 79 2.51 -4.26 0.19
C LEU A 79 3.90 -3.86 0.72
N CYS A 80 4.18 -4.11 2.00
CA CYS A 80 5.50 -3.86 2.57
C CYS A 80 6.59 -4.68 1.87
N ALA A 81 6.33 -5.96 1.58
CA ALA A 81 7.28 -6.81 0.86
C ALA A 81 7.53 -6.33 -0.57
N PHE A 82 6.51 -5.80 -1.25
CA PHE A 82 6.65 -5.17 -2.55
C PHE A 82 7.54 -3.92 -2.50
N LEU A 83 7.26 -3.01 -1.55
CA LEU A 83 8.03 -1.77 -1.37
C LEU A 83 9.48 -2.06 -0.99
N ASP A 84 9.73 -3.07 -0.17
CA ASP A 84 11.08 -3.48 0.24
C ASP A 84 11.89 -4.00 -0.97
N ARG A 85 11.31 -4.85 -1.81
CA ARG A 85 11.95 -5.31 -3.05
C ARG A 85 12.29 -4.16 -3.98
N ARG A 86 11.41 -3.18 -4.13
CA ARG A 86 11.68 -1.98 -4.97
C ARG A 86 12.73 -1.07 -4.36
N ALA A 87 12.77 -0.94 -3.03
CA ALA A 87 13.84 -0.20 -2.35
C ALA A 87 15.22 -0.84 -2.53
N VAL A 88 15.29 -2.18 -2.57
CA VAL A 88 16.53 -2.93 -2.87
C VAL A 88 16.98 -2.72 -4.32
N VAL A 89 16.06 -2.83 -5.30
CA VAL A 89 16.38 -2.64 -6.73
C VAL A 89 16.87 -1.20 -7.01
N ALA A 90 16.32 -0.19 -6.33
CA ALA A 90 16.74 1.20 -6.49
C ALA A 90 18.16 1.53 -5.95
N LEU A 91 18.82 0.59 -5.24
CA LEU A 91 20.19 0.74 -4.77
C LEU A 91 21.23 0.09 -5.70
N GLU A 92 20.79 -0.76 -6.64
CA GLU A 92 21.66 -1.46 -7.59
C GLU A 92 21.64 -0.85 -9.01
N GLY A 93 20.95 0.29 -9.19
CA GLY A 93 20.78 1.00 -10.46
C GLY A 93 21.47 2.37 -10.51
#